data_AF-A0AAD7LEG1-F1
#
_entry.id   AF-A0AAD7LEG1-F1
#
_cell.length_a   1.000
_cell.length_b   1.000
_cell.length_c   1.000
_cell.angle_alpha   90.00
_cell.angle_beta   90.00
_cell.angle_gamma   90.00
#
_symmetry.space_group_name_H-M   'P 1'
#
loop_
_entity.id
_entity.type
_entity.pdbx_description
1 polymer ?
#
loop_
_entity_poly.entity_id
_entity_poly.type
_entity_poly.pdbx_seq_one_letter_code
_entity_poly.pdbx_strand_id
1 'polypeptide(L)'
;MSIHNLTASSCEAWQPDNFTHSDGYSAPNPEFFIEILVHFVPIADNSHLKFKLFRVQQHIFIRDNYISWLAISNMLSQMDVPYHVQPSMIQRISSCALEIASKPSNMILKTIPIIVYVKLVEESQEQKLQDSEAIEEDRYYAKVSASKISVEPLKKYKIEGFGKQCVICLEEILVGSEASGLPCLHAYHDNCILKWLKNSNFCPLCRFQMPTE
;
A
#
# COMPACT_ATOMS: atom_id res chain seq x y z
N MET A 1 2.65 16.59 8.57
CA MET A 1 2.26 15.20 8.94
C MET A 1 3.54 14.40 8.98
N SER A 2 3.95 13.98 10.19
CA SER A 2 5.24 13.32 10.41
C SER A 2 5.27 11.98 9.68
N ILE A 3 6.29 11.81 8.84
CA ILE A 3 6.60 10.51 8.25
C ILE A 3 7.25 9.71 9.37
N HIS A 4 6.48 8.86 10.04
CA HIS A 4 7.03 7.88 10.96
C HIS A 4 7.82 6.88 10.12
N ASN A 5 9.14 6.86 10.27
CA ASN A 5 9.97 5.83 9.66
C ASN A 5 9.61 4.49 10.34
N LEU A 6 9.13 3.51 9.58
CA LEU A 6 8.74 2.19 10.08
C LEU A 6 9.86 1.18 9.82
N THR A 7 10.24 0.41 10.84
CA THR A 7 11.21 -0.71 10.72
C THR A 7 10.56 -2.01 10.28
N ALA A 8 9.31 -2.24 10.71
CA ALA A 8 8.57 -3.46 10.42
C ALA A 8 7.07 -3.20 10.42
N SER A 9 6.36 -4.00 9.62
CA SER A 9 4.90 -4.03 9.64
C SER A 9 4.39 -5.46 9.48
N SER A 10 3.30 -5.80 10.17
CA SER A 10 2.58 -7.07 9.99
C SER A 10 1.08 -6.85 9.93
N CYS A 11 0.37 -7.77 9.28
CA CYS A 11 -1.07 -7.73 9.15
C CYS A 11 -1.64 -9.14 9.22
N GLU A 12 -2.61 -9.32 10.11
CA GLU A 12 -3.40 -10.54 10.30
C GLU A 12 -4.87 -10.22 10.07
N ALA A 13 -5.61 -11.13 9.47
CA ALA A 13 -7.05 -10.97 9.22
C ALA A 13 -7.77 -12.31 9.41
N TRP A 14 -8.90 -12.31 10.13
CA TRP A 14 -9.67 -13.52 10.43
C TRP A 14 -11.15 -13.23 10.68
N GLN A 15 -11.98 -14.27 10.63
CA GLN A 15 -13.37 -14.21 11.09
C GLN A 15 -13.42 -14.59 12.58
N PRO A 16 -14.05 -13.80 13.48
CA PRO A 16 -14.18 -14.17 14.89
C PRO A 16 -15.14 -15.34 15.09
N ASP A 17 -14.85 -16.18 16.09
CA ASP A 17 -15.62 -17.39 16.41
C ASP A 17 -16.99 -17.10 17.05
N ASN A 18 -17.15 -15.97 17.75
CA ASN A 18 -18.31 -15.66 18.61
C ASN A 18 -19.32 -14.67 17.97
N PHE A 19 -19.67 -14.84 16.69
CA PHE A 19 -20.67 -13.97 16.05
C PHE A 19 -22.10 -14.52 16.21
N THR A 20 -23.00 -13.74 16.82
CA THR A 20 -24.42 -14.09 16.93
C THR A 20 -25.12 -13.86 15.59
N HIS A 21 -25.60 -14.95 14.99
CA HIS A 21 -26.40 -14.92 13.76
C HIS A 21 -27.68 -14.10 13.97
N SER A 22 -27.73 -12.87 13.45
CA SER A 22 -28.99 -12.15 13.34
C SER A 22 -29.79 -12.73 12.16
N ASP A 23 -30.75 -13.59 12.49
CA ASP A 23 -31.89 -14.06 11.70
C ASP A 23 -31.66 -14.39 10.21
N GLY A 24 -31.33 -15.65 9.94
CA GLY A 24 -32.24 -16.63 9.32
C GLY A 24 -32.82 -16.43 7.92
N TYR A 25 -32.51 -15.36 7.18
CA TYR A 25 -32.97 -15.20 5.80
C TYR A 25 -31.83 -14.79 4.87
N SER A 26 -31.77 -15.43 3.70
CA SER A 26 -30.84 -15.10 2.61
C SER A 26 -30.97 -13.62 2.25
N ALA A 27 -30.03 -12.80 2.71
CA ALA A 27 -30.06 -11.38 2.46
C ALA A 27 -29.60 -11.10 1.02
N PRO A 28 -30.31 -10.27 0.23
CA PRO A 28 -29.95 -10.00 -1.15
C PRO A 28 -28.64 -9.21 -1.32
N ASN A 29 -28.00 -8.76 -0.22
CA ASN A 29 -26.76 -8.00 -0.23
C ASN A 29 -26.00 -8.20 1.10
N PRO A 30 -25.18 -9.26 1.23
CA PRO A 30 -24.31 -9.43 2.38
C PRO A 30 -23.30 -8.28 2.51
N GLU A 31 -23.00 -7.88 3.74
CA GLU A 31 -22.01 -6.85 4.08
C GLU A 31 -20.89 -7.44 4.94
N PHE A 32 -19.66 -7.00 4.69
CA PHE A 32 -18.56 -7.19 5.63
C PHE A 32 -18.58 -6.13 6.72
N PHE A 33 -18.43 -6.57 7.97
CA PHE A 33 -18.11 -5.72 9.11
C PHE A 33 -16.65 -5.91 9.43
N ILE A 34 -15.82 -4.98 8.99
CA ILE A 34 -14.36 -5.06 9.10
C ILE A 34 -13.92 -4.20 10.28
N GLU A 35 -13.50 -4.85 11.37
CA GLU A 35 -12.91 -4.19 12.52
C GLU A 35 -11.40 -4.15 12.33
N ILE A 36 -10.84 -2.95 12.15
CA ILE A 36 -9.41 -2.75 12.00
C ILE A 36 -8.85 -2.25 13.33
N LEU A 37 -7.85 -2.97 13.86
CA LEU A 37 -7.05 -2.60 15.01
C LEU A 37 -5.62 -2.34 14.55
N VAL A 38 -5.08 -1.16 14.83
CA VAL A 38 -3.70 -0.78 14.50
C VAL A 38 -2.94 -0.51 15.77
N HIS A 39 -1.94 -1.34 16.03
CA HIS A 39 -1.02 -1.22 17.15
C HIS A 39 0.26 -0.54 16.68
N PHE A 40 0.46 0.69 17.14
CA PHE A 40 1.67 1.47 16.95
C PHE A 40 2.61 1.21 18.11
N VAL A 41 3.75 0.58 17.81
CA VAL A 41 4.78 0.21 18.79
C VAL A 41 5.97 1.17 18.61
N PRO A 42 6.08 2.23 19.43
CA PRO A 42 7.28 3.04 19.48
C PRO A 42 8.38 2.30 20.24
N ILE A 43 9.62 2.74 20.05
CA ILE A 43 10.79 2.18 20.77
C ILE A 43 10.85 2.65 22.22
N ALA A 44 10.20 3.77 22.56
CA ALA A 44 10.11 4.31 23.91
C ALA A 44 8.68 4.13 24.47
N ASP A 45 8.41 2.94 25.02
CA ASP A 45 7.37 2.48 25.98
C ASP A 45 5.90 2.97 25.91
N ASN A 46 5.52 3.86 24.98
CA ASN A 46 4.15 4.37 24.87
C ASN A 46 3.44 3.84 23.62
N SER A 47 3.29 2.53 23.54
CA SER A 47 2.47 1.91 22.50
C SER A 47 1.03 2.40 22.55
N HIS A 48 0.43 2.63 21.40
CA HIS A 48 -0.98 2.98 21.32
C HIS A 48 -1.72 2.12 20.30
N LEU A 49 -2.99 1.84 20.62
CA LEU A 49 -3.88 1.05 19.79
C LEU A 49 -4.98 1.97 19.25
N LYS A 50 -5.18 1.98 17.93
CA LYS A 50 -6.34 2.59 17.29
C LYS A 50 -7.26 1.49 16.80
N PHE A 51 -8.57 1.67 16.94
CA PHE A 51 -9.54 0.75 16.36
C PHE A 51 -10.65 1.51 15.63
N LYS A 52 -11.20 0.90 14.57
CA LYS A 52 -12.37 1.42 13.86
C LYS A 52 -13.11 0.31 13.13
N LEU A 53 -14.43 0.41 13.10
CA LEU A 53 -15.32 -0.48 12.38
C LEU A 53 -15.72 0.12 11.03
N PHE A 54 -15.68 -0.70 9.98
CA PHE A 54 -16.08 -0.35 8.63
C PHE A 54 -17.15 -1.31 8.11
N ARG A 55 -18.10 -0.79 7.34
CA ARG A 55 -19.13 -1.58 6.66
C ARG A 55 -18.90 -1.51 5.16
N VAL A 56 -18.81 -2.66 4.51
CA VAL A 56 -18.57 -2.72 3.06
C VAL A 56 -19.48 -3.77 2.43
N GLN A 57 -20.14 -3.43 1.33
CA GLN A 57 -20.97 -4.40 0.62
C GLN A 57 -20.09 -5.48 -0.04
N GLN A 58 -20.41 -6.75 0.21
CA GLN A 58 -19.60 -7.88 -0.24
C GLN A 58 -19.40 -7.90 -1.76
N HIS A 59 -20.47 -7.61 -2.52
CA HIS A 59 -20.42 -7.62 -3.99
C HIS A 59 -19.55 -6.51 -4.57
N ILE A 60 -19.32 -5.42 -3.84
CA ILE A 60 -18.40 -4.34 -4.20
C ILE A 60 -16.96 -4.74 -3.83
N PHE A 61 -16.81 -5.39 -2.68
CA PHE A 61 -15.50 -5.70 -2.10
C PHE A 61 -14.79 -6.89 -2.74
N ILE A 62 -15.52 -7.88 -3.27
CA ILE A 62 -14.92 -9.12 -3.81
C ILE A 62 -14.85 -9.14 -5.35
N ARG A 63 -15.72 -8.38 -6.03
CA ARG A 63 -15.91 -8.52 -7.49
C ARG A 63 -14.83 -7.84 -8.31
N ASP A 64 -14.26 -6.75 -7.80
CA ASP A 64 -13.30 -5.92 -8.53
C ASP A 64 -12.06 -5.65 -7.67
N ASN A 65 -10.90 -6.11 -8.14
CA ASN A 65 -9.64 -6.00 -7.42
C ASN A 65 -9.23 -4.53 -7.19
N TYR A 66 -9.57 -3.62 -8.10
CA TYR A 66 -9.25 -2.20 -7.96
C TYR A 66 -10.15 -1.52 -6.94
N ILE A 67 -11.45 -1.81 -6.93
CA ILE A 67 -12.40 -1.27 -5.94
C ILE A 67 -12.12 -1.84 -4.56
N SER A 68 -11.82 -3.13 -4.44
CA SER A 68 -11.36 -3.75 -3.20
C SER A 68 -10.12 -3.04 -2.66
N TRP A 69 -9.12 -2.84 -3.54
CA TRP A 69 -7.90 -2.12 -3.19
C TRP A 69 -8.18 -0.70 -2.69
N LEU A 70 -8.99 0.07 -3.42
CA LEU A 70 -9.31 1.45 -3.07
C LEU A 70 -10.05 1.52 -1.72
N ALA A 71 -11.01 0.62 -1.49
CA ALA A 71 -11.74 0.54 -0.24
C ALA A 71 -10.79 0.23 0.93
N ILE A 72 -9.92 -0.79 0.78
CA ILE A 72 -9.00 -1.19 1.85
C ILE A 72 -7.94 -0.12 2.10
N SER A 73 -7.37 0.46 1.05
CA SER A 73 -6.40 1.57 1.16
C SER A 73 -7.02 2.76 1.92
N ASN A 74 -8.26 3.14 1.59
CA ASN A 74 -8.98 4.20 2.30
C ASN A 74 -9.24 3.84 3.78
N MET A 75 -9.62 2.60 4.09
CA MET A 75 -9.81 2.14 5.47
C MET A 75 -8.49 2.20 6.26
N LEU A 76 -7.38 1.72 5.69
CA LEU A 76 -6.05 1.74 6.30
C LEU A 76 -5.53 3.18 6.49
N SER A 77 -5.73 4.07 5.52
CA SER A 77 -5.35 5.48 5.62
C SER A 77 -6.15 6.21 6.71
N GLN A 78 -7.44 5.89 6.90
CA GLN A 78 -8.24 6.42 8.02
C GLN A 78 -7.77 5.92 9.39
N MET A 79 -6.95 4.88 9.41
CA MET A 79 -6.29 4.33 10.60
C MET A 79 -4.83 4.78 10.74
N ASP A 80 -4.42 5.78 9.96
CA ASP A 80 -3.06 6.34 9.88
C ASP A 80 -1.97 5.31 9.48
N VAL A 81 -2.36 4.25 8.77
CA VAL A 81 -1.40 3.27 8.23
C VAL A 81 -0.72 3.88 6.99
N PRO A 82 0.63 4.00 6.96
CA PRO A 82 1.33 4.64 5.85
C PRO A 82 1.18 3.91 4.51
N TYR A 83 0.97 4.65 3.41
CA TYR A 83 0.75 4.08 2.07
C TYR A 83 1.80 3.07 1.60
N HIS A 84 3.06 3.24 1.99
CA HIS A 84 4.15 2.35 1.56
C HIS A 84 4.06 0.94 2.15
N VAL A 85 3.40 0.75 3.30
CA VAL A 85 3.18 -0.58 3.91
C VAL A 85 1.83 -1.19 3.55
N GLN A 86 0.90 -0.41 2.99
CA GLN A 86 -0.45 -0.89 2.67
C GLN A 86 -0.50 -2.06 1.68
N PRO A 87 0.34 -2.17 0.62
CA PRO A 87 0.18 -3.21 -0.40
C PRO A 87 0.08 -4.65 0.11
N SER A 88 0.95 -5.05 1.03
CA SER A 88 0.95 -6.39 1.61
C SER A 88 -0.28 -6.63 2.50
N MET A 89 -0.72 -5.59 3.22
CA MET A 89 -1.92 -5.61 4.07
C MET A 89 -3.18 -5.72 3.22
N ILE A 90 -3.27 -4.95 2.14
CA ILE A 90 -4.41 -4.97 1.22
C ILE A 90 -4.56 -6.35 0.60
N GLN A 91 -3.45 -6.96 0.13
CA GLN A 91 -3.47 -8.32 -0.38
C GLN A 91 -3.98 -9.32 0.67
N ARG A 92 -3.46 -9.25 1.90
CA ARG A 92 -3.88 -10.14 3.00
C ARG A 92 -5.37 -10.01 3.33
N ILE A 93 -5.87 -8.78 3.47
CA ILE A 93 -7.27 -8.49 3.79
C ILE A 93 -8.19 -8.96 2.65
N SER A 94 -7.80 -8.72 1.40
CA SER A 94 -8.56 -9.15 0.22
C SER A 94 -8.67 -10.68 0.14
N SER A 95 -7.55 -11.40 0.30
CA SER A 95 -7.53 -12.86 0.29
C SER A 95 -8.38 -13.43 1.43
N CYS A 96 -8.24 -12.89 2.64
CA CYS A 96 -9.04 -13.31 3.80
C CYS A 96 -10.54 -13.11 3.56
N ALA A 97 -10.94 -11.96 3.04
CA ALA A 97 -12.35 -11.68 2.74
C ALA A 97 -12.93 -12.62 1.68
N LEU A 98 -12.16 -12.95 0.64
CA LEU A 98 -12.56 -13.93 -0.38
C LEU A 98 -12.74 -15.33 0.22
N GLU A 99 -11.77 -15.80 1.00
CA GLU A 99 -11.81 -17.10 1.67
C GLU A 99 -13.02 -17.19 2.62
N ILE A 100 -13.22 -16.18 3.47
CA ILE A 100 -14.35 -16.10 4.40
C ILE A 100 -15.68 -16.09 3.63
N ALA A 101 -15.81 -15.29 2.58
CA ALA A 101 -17.02 -15.23 1.78
C ALA A 101 -17.39 -16.55 1.11
N SER A 102 -16.38 -17.34 0.72
CA SER A 102 -16.59 -18.64 0.08
C SER A 102 -17.07 -19.75 1.03
N LYS A 103 -17.03 -19.53 2.35
CA LYS A 103 -17.48 -20.52 3.33
C LYS A 103 -19.00 -20.70 3.25
N PRO A 104 -19.52 -21.95 3.16
CA PRO A 104 -20.97 -22.20 3.10
C PRO A 104 -21.75 -21.58 4.27
N SER A 105 -21.18 -21.59 5.48
CA SER A 105 -21.77 -20.99 6.67
C SER A 105 -21.98 -19.47 6.56
N ASN A 106 -21.22 -18.80 5.69
CA ASN A 106 -21.26 -17.36 5.50
C ASN A 106 -22.17 -16.94 4.34
N MET A 107 -22.59 -17.87 3.48
CA MET A 107 -23.47 -17.59 2.34
C MET A 107 -24.88 -17.14 2.76
N ILE A 108 -25.31 -17.54 3.96
CA ILE A 108 -26.62 -17.19 4.50
C ILE A 108 -26.58 -15.95 5.40
N LEU A 109 -25.39 -15.41 5.68
CA LEU A 109 -25.25 -14.30 6.61
C LEU A 109 -25.47 -12.97 5.90
N LYS A 110 -26.31 -12.13 6.51
CA LYS A 110 -26.44 -10.73 6.12
C LYS A 110 -25.18 -9.91 6.43
N THR A 111 -24.49 -10.28 7.50
CA THR A 111 -23.31 -9.58 7.98
C THR A 111 -22.22 -10.59 8.29
N ILE A 112 -21.06 -10.39 7.68
CA ILE A 112 -19.89 -11.25 7.82
C ILE A 112 -18.80 -10.46 8.54
N PRO A 113 -18.46 -10.78 9.79
CA PRO A 113 -17.42 -10.07 10.52
C PRO A 113 -16.03 -10.48 10.05
N ILE A 114 -15.12 -9.51 9.96
CA ILE A 114 -13.69 -9.70 9.75
C ILE A 114 -12.96 -8.82 10.75
N ILE A 115 -12.02 -9.39 11.50
CA ILE A 115 -11.08 -8.65 12.32
C ILE A 115 -9.77 -8.55 11.55
N VAL A 116 -9.19 -7.36 11.53
CA VAL A 116 -7.89 -7.05 10.92
C VAL A 116 -7.01 -6.45 12.00
N TYR A 117 -5.89 -7.09 12.30
CA TYR A 117 -4.88 -6.58 13.22
C TYR A 117 -3.63 -6.19 12.46
N VAL A 118 -3.21 -4.93 12.62
CA VAL A 118 -2.02 -4.36 12.00
C VAL A 118 -1.04 -3.96 13.10
N LYS A 119 0.21 -4.38 12.98
CA LYS A 119 1.30 -3.94 13.86
C LYS A 119 2.26 -3.07 13.07
N LEU A 120 2.54 -1.87 13.57
CA LEU A 120 3.49 -0.92 13.00
C LEU A 120 4.59 -0.64 14.02
N VAL A 121 5.85 -0.89 13.65
CA VAL A 121 7.02 -0.66 14.52
C VAL A 121 7.82 0.52 13.98
N GLU A 122 8.04 1.54 14.81
CA GLU A 122 8.76 2.77 14.42
C GLU A 122 10.29 2.66 14.58
N GLU A 123 11.08 3.46 13.84
CA GLU A 123 12.52 3.66 13.99
C GLU A 123 12.85 4.70 15.08
N SER A 124 13.88 4.44 15.88
CA SER A 124 14.43 5.40 16.85
C SER A 124 15.46 6.27 16.15
N GLN A 125 15.33 7.59 16.24
CA GLN A 125 16.29 8.53 15.65
C GLN A 125 17.64 8.61 16.42
N GLU A 126 17.89 7.78 17.43
CA GLU A 126 19.01 7.93 18.37
C GLU A 126 20.40 7.45 17.89
N GLN A 127 20.61 7.19 16.59
CA GLN A 127 21.92 6.81 16.05
C GLN A 127 22.44 7.70 14.90
N LYS A 128 22.24 9.03 15.00
CA LYS A 128 22.91 10.00 14.10
C LYS A 128 23.69 11.13 14.77
N LEU A 129 23.87 11.09 16.09
CA LEU A 129 24.60 12.13 16.83
C LEU A 129 25.74 11.52 17.63
N GLN A 130 26.85 11.21 16.95
CA GLN A 130 28.24 11.25 17.46
C GLN A 130 29.15 10.64 16.40
N ASP A 131 29.49 11.44 15.38
CA ASP A 131 30.90 11.59 14.98
C ASP A 131 31.06 12.73 13.96
N SER A 132 31.90 13.69 14.36
CA SER A 132 32.54 14.76 13.60
C SER A 132 31.75 16.07 13.36
N GLU A 133 32.08 17.05 14.21
CA GLU A 133 32.02 18.47 13.88
C GLU A 133 32.90 18.79 12.66
N ALA A 134 32.36 19.66 11.80
CA ALA A 134 32.99 20.59 10.86
C ALA A 134 34.09 20.11 9.90
N ILE A 135 33.71 19.71 8.67
CA ILE A 135 34.42 20.11 7.44
C ILE A 135 33.38 20.38 6.32
N GLU A 136 33.35 21.65 5.91
CA GLU A 136 32.81 22.31 4.71
C GLU A 136 31.83 21.60 3.76
N GLU A 137 30.70 22.29 3.55
CA GLU A 137 29.67 22.09 2.53
C GLU A 137 30.26 22.03 1.11
N ASP A 138 30.40 20.83 0.55
CA ASP A 138 30.22 20.51 -0.87
C ASP A 138 30.81 19.11 -1.14
N ARG A 139 30.06 18.22 -1.83
CA ARG A 139 30.51 16.97 -2.53
C ARG A 139 30.05 15.58 -2.04
N TYR A 140 29.01 15.42 -1.22
CA TYR A 140 28.50 14.07 -0.85
C TYR A 140 27.12 13.71 -1.44
N TYR A 141 26.93 13.93 -2.74
CA TYR A 141 26.27 12.91 -3.56
C TYR A 141 27.23 12.69 -4.71
N ALA A 142 28.07 11.67 -4.58
CA ALA A 142 28.81 11.16 -5.71
C ALA A 142 27.77 10.89 -6.81
N LYS A 143 27.81 11.73 -7.85
CA LYS A 143 27.27 11.44 -9.17
C LYS A 143 27.80 10.06 -9.54
N VAL A 144 27.02 9.01 -9.29
CA VAL A 144 27.12 7.83 -10.12
C VAL A 144 26.60 8.29 -11.46
N SER A 145 27.53 8.70 -12.30
CA SER A 145 27.29 8.96 -13.70
C SER A 145 26.50 7.78 -14.24
N ALA A 146 25.31 8.03 -14.80
CA ALA A 146 24.53 7.07 -15.57
C ALA A 146 25.21 6.72 -16.91
N SER A 147 26.52 6.52 -16.89
CA SER A 147 27.23 5.91 -18.00
C SER A 147 26.96 4.41 -17.90
N LYS A 148 25.95 3.96 -18.65
CA LYS A 148 25.49 2.57 -18.86
C LYS A 148 24.29 2.09 -18.02
N ILE A 149 23.26 2.93 -17.85
CA ILE A 149 21.92 2.35 -17.68
C ILE A 149 21.47 1.92 -19.08
N SER A 150 21.45 0.60 -19.33
CA SER A 150 20.70 0.05 -20.47
C SER A 150 19.25 0.42 -20.24
N VAL A 151 18.81 1.48 -20.91
CA VAL A 151 17.39 1.79 -21.08
C VAL A 151 16.83 0.75 -22.05
N GLU A 152 16.78 -0.51 -21.61
CA GLU A 152 15.94 -1.51 -22.25
C GLU A 152 14.54 -0.90 -22.44
N PRO A 153 13.84 -1.22 -23.54
CA PRO A 153 12.58 -0.56 -23.85
C PRO A 153 11.61 -0.74 -22.68
N LEU A 154 11.40 0.36 -21.93
CA LEU A 154 10.40 0.41 -20.87
C LEU A 154 9.08 -0.08 -21.46
N LYS A 155 8.44 -1.02 -20.76
CA LYS A 155 7.19 -1.59 -21.25
C LYS A 155 6.17 -0.47 -21.41
N LYS A 156 5.80 -0.17 -22.65
CA LYS A 156 4.70 0.73 -22.94
C LYS A 156 3.40 0.03 -22.63
N TYR A 157 2.50 0.74 -21.98
CA TYR A 157 1.13 0.29 -21.87
C TYR A 157 0.19 1.47 -21.99
N LYS A 158 -0.97 1.18 -22.58
CA LYS A 158 -2.07 2.12 -22.66
C LYS A 158 -2.75 2.15 -21.30
N ILE A 159 -2.99 3.35 -20.77
CA ILE A 159 -3.79 3.49 -19.56
C ILE A 159 -5.24 3.18 -19.90
N GLU A 160 -5.78 2.09 -19.37
CA GLU A 160 -7.19 1.74 -19.44
C GLU A 160 -7.85 1.96 -18.07
N GLY A 161 -9.07 2.47 -18.04
CA GLY A 161 -9.80 2.77 -16.80
C GLY A 161 -9.69 4.24 -16.35
N PHE A 162 -9.60 4.51 -15.04
CA PHE A 162 -9.37 5.86 -14.50
C PHE A 162 -7.88 6.22 -14.56
N GLY A 163 -7.55 7.49 -14.82
CA GLY A 163 -6.16 7.92 -15.03
C GLY A 163 -5.24 7.61 -13.84
N LYS A 164 -3.97 7.29 -14.11
CA LYS A 164 -2.95 7.06 -13.08
C LYS A 164 -2.24 8.36 -12.77
N GLN A 165 -1.87 8.68 -11.54
CA GLN A 165 -1.07 9.89 -11.26
C GLN A 165 0.43 9.65 -11.47
N CYS A 166 1.11 10.52 -12.21
CA CYS A 166 2.57 10.50 -12.35
C CYS A 166 3.21 11.21 -11.16
N VAL A 167 3.85 10.48 -10.24
CA VAL A 167 4.47 11.12 -9.05
C VAL A 167 5.70 11.98 -9.32
N ILE A 168 6.21 11.98 -10.55
CA ILE A 168 7.35 12.80 -10.95
C ILE A 168 6.91 14.24 -11.27
N CYS A 169 5.80 14.41 -12.00
CA CYS A 169 5.24 15.74 -12.33
C CYS A 169 3.99 16.09 -11.50
N LEU A 170 3.47 15.14 -10.72
CA LEU A 170 2.25 15.22 -9.92
C LEU A 170 0.95 15.38 -10.74
N GLU A 171 1.01 15.22 -12.06
CA GLU A 171 -0.13 15.31 -12.98
C GLU A 171 -0.75 13.93 -13.27
N GLU A 172 -2.01 13.94 -13.72
CA GLU A 172 -2.71 12.75 -14.18
C GLU A 172 -2.15 12.27 -15.53
N ILE A 173 -1.88 10.97 -15.62
CA ILE A 173 -1.61 10.24 -16.86
C ILE A 173 -2.96 9.90 -17.46
N LEU A 174 -3.30 10.62 -18.53
CA LEU A 174 -4.62 10.56 -19.16
C LEU A 174 -4.96 9.14 -19.65
N VAL A 175 -6.21 8.76 -19.48
CA VAL A 175 -6.76 7.51 -20.01
C VAL A 175 -6.58 7.49 -21.53
N GLY A 176 -6.08 6.37 -22.06
CA GLY A 176 -5.76 6.21 -23.47
C GLY A 176 -4.40 6.75 -23.90
N SER A 177 -3.66 7.45 -23.03
CA SER A 177 -2.27 7.83 -23.29
C SER A 177 -1.30 6.67 -23.05
N GLU A 178 -0.13 6.75 -23.67
CA GLU A 178 0.96 5.80 -23.46
C GLU A 178 1.75 6.16 -22.20
N ALA A 179 1.90 5.20 -21.30
CA ALA A 179 2.73 5.32 -20.10
C ALA A 179 3.92 4.36 -20.19
N SER A 180 5.03 4.75 -19.55
CA SER A 180 6.19 3.87 -19.37
C SER A 180 6.09 3.13 -18.04
N GLY A 181 6.17 1.81 -18.11
CA GLY A 181 6.24 0.91 -16.96
C GLY A 181 7.65 0.51 -16.60
N LEU A 182 7.95 0.49 -15.31
CA LEU A 182 9.12 -0.20 -14.76
C LEU A 182 8.80 -1.69 -14.50
N PRO A 183 9.81 -2.58 -14.33
CA PRO A 183 9.60 -3.99 -13.99
C PRO A 183 8.83 -4.22 -12.68
N CYS A 184 8.87 -3.25 -11.76
CA CYS A 184 8.07 -3.23 -10.54
C CYS A 184 6.59 -2.82 -10.75
N LEU A 185 6.13 -2.74 -12.01
CA LEU A 185 4.75 -2.43 -12.43
C LEU A 185 4.26 -0.99 -12.17
N HIS A 186 5.14 -0.07 -11.72
CA HIS A 186 4.80 1.34 -11.55
C HIS A 186 4.79 2.12 -12.88
N ALA A 187 3.86 3.09 -12.96
CA ALA A 187 3.54 3.89 -14.14
C ALA A 187 4.09 5.31 -14.05
N TYR A 188 4.58 5.84 -15.16
CA TYR A 188 4.97 7.24 -15.27
C TYR A 188 4.71 7.76 -16.69
N HIS A 189 4.62 9.08 -16.84
CA HIS A 189 4.82 9.68 -18.14
C HIS A 189 6.19 9.28 -18.69
N ASP A 190 6.21 8.97 -19.98
CA ASP A 190 7.41 8.56 -20.73
C ASP A 190 8.60 9.48 -20.47
N ASN A 191 8.40 10.78 -20.70
CA ASN A 191 9.44 11.77 -20.53
C ASN A 191 9.88 11.93 -19.07
N CYS A 192 8.95 11.75 -18.12
CA CYS A 192 9.25 11.87 -16.70
C CYS A 192 10.18 10.76 -16.24
N ILE A 193 9.85 9.50 -16.53
CA ILE A 193 10.66 8.39 -16.08
C ILE A 193 11.99 8.30 -16.83
N LEU A 194 12.03 8.64 -18.12
CA LEU A 194 13.29 8.70 -18.85
C LEU A 194 14.24 9.77 -18.29
N LYS A 195 13.71 10.95 -17.91
CA LYS A 195 14.52 11.98 -17.25
C LYS A 195 15.02 11.54 -15.88
N TRP A 196 14.17 10.86 -15.10
CA TRP A 196 14.54 10.33 -13.80
C TRP A 196 15.65 9.28 -13.90
N LEU A 197 15.49 8.32 -14.83
CA LEU A 197 16.43 7.23 -15.04
C LEU A 197 17.81 7.68 -15.55
N LYS A 198 17.94 8.91 -16.06
CA LYS A 198 19.26 9.51 -16.36
C LYS A 198 20.07 9.85 -15.11
N ASN A 199 19.41 10.01 -13.96
CA ASN A 199 20.04 10.48 -12.73
C ASN A 199 19.94 9.45 -11.59
N SER A 200 19.04 8.48 -11.69
CA SER A 200 18.80 7.47 -10.65
C SER A 200 18.34 6.16 -11.28
N ASN A 201 18.94 5.03 -10.90
CA ASN A 201 18.49 3.71 -11.33
C ASN A 201 17.38 3.14 -10.43
N PHE A 202 16.76 3.94 -9.55
CA PHE A 202 15.72 3.46 -8.65
C PHE A 202 14.33 3.94 -9.07
N CYS A 203 13.31 3.09 -8.89
CA CYS A 203 11.92 3.48 -9.03
C CYS A 203 11.55 4.61 -8.03
N PRO A 204 10.96 5.73 -8.49
CA PRO A 204 10.51 6.82 -7.60
C PRO A 204 9.53 6.39 -6.51
N LEU A 205 8.70 5.37 -6.77
CA LEU A 205 7.65 4.91 -5.86
C LEU A 205 8.12 3.86 -4.85
N CYS A 206 8.84 2.83 -5.30
CA CYS A 206 9.17 1.68 -4.45
C CYS A 206 10.67 1.44 -4.26
N ARG A 207 11.53 2.31 -4.82
CA ARG A 207 12.99 2.16 -4.81
C ARG A 207 13.48 0.80 -5.35
N PHE A 208 12.67 0.13 -6.17
CA PHE A 208 13.14 -1.02 -6.95
C PHE A 208 14.32 -0.57 -7.81
N GLN A 209 15.46 -1.25 -7.66
CA GLN A 209 16.66 -0.98 -8.44
C GLN A 209 16.49 -1.56 -9.84
N MET A 210 16.62 -0.72 -10.86
CA MET A 210 16.67 -1.14 -12.24
C MET A 210 17.92 -1.98 -12.49
N PRO A 211 17.82 -3.07 -13.27
CA PRO A 211 18.99 -3.82 -13.70
C PRO A 211 20.00 -2.86 -14.33
N THR A 212 21.23 -2.91 -13.82
CA THR A 212 22.40 -2.26 -14.42
C THR A 212 23.24 -3.35 -15.07
N GLU A 213 23.70 -3.14 -16.30
CA GLU A 213 24.71 -4.03 -16.90
C GLU A 213 26.07 -3.93 -16.19
#